data_AF-A0A5D4UIR0-F1
#
_entry.id   AF-A0A5D4UIR0-F1
#
_cell.length_a   1.000
_cell.length_b   1.000
_cell.length_c   1.000
_cell.angle_alpha   90.00
_cell.angle_beta   90.00
_cell.angle_gamma   90.00
#
_symmetry.space_group_name_H-M   'P 1'
#
loop_
_entity.id
_entity.type
_entity.pdbx_description
1 polymer ?
#
loop_
_entity_poly.entity_id
_entity_poly.type
_entity_poly.pdbx_seq_one_letter_code
_entity_poly.pdbx_strand_id
1 'polypeptide(L)'
;MWWQYYGDAVIAVSVLTAILILSFTHFYMVKSKRGFILPISISIIGYISFVTGIVFIRGFEGLGFMVYGVIFMGIGLLYYLGVGVYRKIRY
;
A
#
# COMPACT_ATOMS: atom_id res chain seq x y z
N MET A 1 7.76 -24.87 11.30
CA MET A 1 8.09 -23.48 11.68
C MET A 1 8.32 -22.58 10.46
N TRP A 2 9.15 -22.96 9.48
CA TRP A 2 9.31 -22.19 8.22
C TRP A 2 7.97 -21.89 7.52
N TRP A 3 7.03 -22.84 7.51
CA TRP A 3 5.72 -22.68 6.89
C TRP A 3 4.86 -21.55 7.51
N GLN A 4 5.00 -21.27 8.81
CA GLN A 4 4.30 -20.15 9.46
C GLN A 4 4.89 -18.81 9.02
N TYR A 5 6.23 -18.71 8.97
CA TYR A 5 6.93 -17.49 8.55
C TYR A 5 6.65 -17.14 7.08
N TYR A 6 6.61 -18.14 6.20
CA TYR A 6 6.20 -17.96 4.82
C TYR A 6 4.69 -17.71 4.69
N GLY A 7 3.86 -18.33 5.54
CA GLY A 7 2.41 -18.09 5.59
C GLY A 7 2.07 -16.64 5.91
N ASP A 8 2.68 -16.08 6.95
CA ASP A 8 2.42 -14.70 7.39
C ASP A 8 2.85 -13.67 6.33
N ALA A 9 4.01 -13.89 5.71
CA ALA A 9 4.48 -13.04 4.62
C ALA A 9 3.55 -13.10 3.39
N VAL A 10 3.07 -14.30 3.02
CA VAL A 10 2.13 -14.49 1.91
C VAL A 10 0.79 -13.80 2.20
N ILE A 11 0.27 -13.91 3.43
CA ILE A 11 -0.97 -13.24 3.84
C ILE A 11 -0.78 -11.72 3.75
N ALA A 12 0.31 -11.19 4.32
CA ALA A 12 0.58 -9.76 4.30
C ALA A 12 0.68 -9.20 2.87
N VAL A 13 1.43 -9.88 1.99
CA VAL A 13 1.51 -9.51 0.56
C VAL A 13 0.12 -9.54 -0.06
N SER A 14 -0.64 -10.63 0.10
CA SER A 14 -1.97 -10.79 -0.49
C SER A 14 -2.94 -9.69 -0.07
N VAL A 15 -2.95 -9.34 1.23
CA VAL A 15 -3.81 -8.27 1.78
C VAL A 15 -3.41 -6.91 1.19
N LEU A 16 -2.12 -6.57 1.20
CA LEU A 16 -1.66 -5.29 0.67
C LEU A 16 -1.90 -5.18 -0.84
N THR A 17 -1.67 -6.26 -1.59
CA THR A 17 -2.00 -6.31 -3.02
C THR A 17 -3.50 -6.08 -3.25
N ALA A 18 -4.38 -6.74 -2.49
CA ALA A 18 -5.82 -6.57 -2.62
C ALA A 18 -6.26 -5.13 -2.36
N ILE A 19 -5.72 -4.49 -1.31
CA ILE A 19 -6.00 -3.08 -0.99
C ILE A 19 -5.56 -2.16 -2.13
N LEU A 20 -4.38 -2.39 -2.71
CA LEU A 20 -3.90 -1.62 -3.85
C LEU A 20 -4.79 -1.81 -5.07
N ILE A 21 -5.17 -3.05 -5.40
CA ILE A 21 -6.07 -3.33 -6.52
C ILE A 21 -7.38 -2.58 -6.35
N LEU A 22 -8.02 -2.67 -5.17
CA LEU A 22 -9.26 -1.94 -4.89
C LEU A 22 -9.09 -0.43 -5.02
N SER A 23 -7.99 0.13 -4.51
CA SER A 23 -7.66 1.55 -4.61
C SER A 23 -7.47 2.00 -6.06
N PHE A 24 -6.84 1.15 -6.87
CA PHE A 24 -6.67 1.37 -8.31
C PHE A 24 -7.99 1.29 -9.07
N THR A 25 -8.81 0.27 -8.80
CA THR A 25 -10.14 0.12 -9.39
C THR A 25 -10.97 1.36 -9.11
N HIS A 26 -11.02 1.82 -7.86
CA HIS A 26 -11.68 3.07 -7.52
C HIS A 26 -11.09 4.28 -8.26
N PHE A 27 -9.75 4.38 -8.33
CA PHE A 27 -9.08 5.47 -9.04
C PHE A 27 -9.46 5.55 -10.54
N TYR A 28 -9.63 4.41 -11.20
CA TYR A 28 -10.08 4.35 -12.60
C TYR A 28 -11.57 4.70 -12.76
N MET A 29 -12.40 4.42 -11.77
CA MET A 29 -13.84 4.72 -11.81
C MET A 29 -14.16 6.19 -11.51
N VAL A 30 -13.29 6.90 -10.78
CA VAL A 30 -13.54 8.30 -10.41
C VAL A 30 -13.39 9.23 -11.62
N LYS A 31 -14.40 10.07 -11.85
CA LYS A 31 -14.42 11.08 -12.94
C LYS A 31 -13.26 12.08 -12.88
N SER A 32 -12.87 12.52 -11.68
CA SER A 32 -11.77 13.48 -11.47
C SER A 32 -10.61 12.82 -10.71
N LYS A 33 -9.49 12.60 -11.37
CA LYS A 33 -8.30 11.96 -10.75
C LYS A 33 -7.47 12.91 -9.87
N ARG A 34 -7.76 14.22 -9.93
CA ARG A 34 -6.96 15.29 -9.32
C ARG A 34 -6.86 15.15 -7.79
N GLY A 35 -5.70 14.83 -7.25
CA GLY A 35 -5.52 14.68 -5.79
C GLY A 35 -5.56 13.23 -5.30
N PHE A 36 -5.96 12.27 -6.14
CA PHE A 36 -5.77 10.84 -5.85
C PHE A 36 -4.42 10.31 -6.36
N ILE A 37 -3.80 10.99 -7.34
CA ILE A 37 -2.52 10.60 -7.95
C ILE A 37 -1.39 10.57 -6.91
N LEU A 38 -1.26 11.62 -6.10
CA LEU A 38 -0.18 11.68 -5.11
C LEU A 38 -0.31 10.58 -4.03
N PRO A 39 -1.48 10.36 -3.38
CA PRO A 39 -1.61 9.29 -2.41
C PRO A 39 -1.48 7.89 -3.02
N ILE A 40 -1.95 7.66 -4.25
CA ILE A 40 -1.80 6.34 -4.89
C ILE A 40 -0.34 6.07 -5.24
N SER A 41 0.43 7.07 -5.71
CA SER A 41 1.86 6.93 -5.95
C SER A 41 2.64 6.62 -4.68
N ILE A 42 2.35 7.31 -3.57
CA ILE A 42 2.96 7.02 -2.27
C ILE A 42 2.65 5.58 -1.84
N SER A 43 1.40 5.14 -2.04
CA SER A 43 0.98 3.78 -1.70
C SER A 43 1.74 2.71 -2.49
N ILE A 44 1.96 2.95 -3.79
CA ILE A 44 2.73 2.07 -4.67
C ILE A 44 4.20 2.00 -4.24
N ILE A 45 4.82 3.14 -3.95
CA ILE A 45 6.22 3.19 -3.49
C ILE A 45 6.36 2.40 -2.18
N GLY A 46 5.43 2.58 -1.24
CA GLY A 46 5.39 1.80 0.01
C GLY A 46 5.29 0.30 -0.25
N TYR A 47 4.40 -0.13 -1.13
CA TYR A 47 4.26 -1.54 -1.48
C TYR A 47 5.50 -2.12 -2.16
N ILE A 48 6.12 -1.39 -3.09
CA ILE A 48 7.38 -1.82 -3.74
C ILE A 48 8.48 -1.98 -2.70
N SER A 49 8.62 -1.04 -1.76
CA SER A 49 9.57 -1.13 -0.65
C SER A 49 9.30 -2.36 0.22
N PHE A 50 8.03 -2.63 0.54
CA PHE A 50 7.63 -3.79 1.34
C PHE A 50 8.00 -5.11 0.67
N VAL A 51 7.62 -5.29 -0.60
CA VAL A 51 7.95 -6.48 -1.39
C VAL A 51 9.47 -6.63 -1.52
N THR A 52 10.20 -5.52 -1.67
CA THR A 52 11.66 -5.55 -1.74
C THR A 52 12.29 -6.07 -0.45
N GLY A 53 11.78 -5.61 0.71
CA GLY A 53 12.19 -6.07 2.03
C GLY A 53 11.91 -7.55 2.29
N ILE A 54 10.87 -8.12 1.66
CA ILE A 54 10.56 -9.56 1.76
C ILE A 54 11.43 -10.40 0.82
N VAL A 55 11.55 -9.98 -0.44
CA VAL A 55 12.08 -10.85 -1.51
C VAL A 55 13.59 -10.77 -1.63
N PHE A 56 14.15 -9.56 -1.51
CA PHE A 56 15.54 -9.30 -1.91
C PHE A 56 16.49 -9.03 -0.75
N ILE A 57 16.00 -8.48 0.36
CA ILE A 57 16.85 -8.05 1.48
C ILE A 57 16.64 -8.99 2.68
N ARG A 58 17.73 -9.52 3.25
CA ARG A 58 17.69 -10.43 4.41
C ARG A 58 18.16 -9.72 5.67
N GLY A 59 17.72 -10.20 6.83
CA GLY A 59 18.14 -9.68 8.12
C GLY A 59 17.45 -8.36 8.51
N PHE A 60 18.11 -7.57 9.35
CA PHE A 60 17.53 -6.36 9.96
C PHE A 60 17.18 -5.27 8.94
N GLU A 61 17.95 -5.16 7.86
CA GLU A 61 17.67 -4.21 6.78
C GLU A 61 16.36 -4.55 6.04
N GLY A 62 16.11 -5.85 5.80
CA GLY A 62 14.86 -6.30 5.17
C GLY A 62 13.65 -5.99 6.04
N LEU A 63 13.78 -6.16 7.36
CA LEU A 63 12.78 -5.71 8.34
C LEU A 63 12.52 -4.21 8.26
N GLY A 64 13.57 -3.39 8.13
CA GLY A 64 13.43 -1.95 7.90
C GLY A 64 12.61 -1.65 6.64
N PHE A 65 12.98 -2.22 5.50
CA PHE A 65 12.25 -2.03 4.23
C PHE A 65 10.78 -2.46 4.30
N MET A 66 10.49 -3.55 5.02
CA MET A 66 9.12 -3.99 5.27
C MET A 66 8.34 -2.95 6.10
N VAL A 67 8.90 -2.53 7.24
CA VAL A 67 8.22 -1.57 8.14
C VAL A 67 8.01 -0.22 7.45
N TYR A 68 9.05 0.33 6.81
CA TYR A 68 8.92 1.59 6.06
C TYR A 68 7.92 1.45 4.91
N GLY A 69 7.95 0.32 4.19
CA GLY A 69 7.01 0.04 3.11
C GLY A 69 5.55 0.07 3.57
N VAL A 70 5.25 -0.59 4.70
CA VAL A 70 3.91 -0.57 5.30
C VAL A 70 3.52 0.83 5.76
N ILE A 71 4.42 1.59 6.38
CA ILE A 71 4.15 2.95 6.84
C ILE A 71 3.82 3.87 5.67
N PHE A 72 4.65 3.88 4.61
CA PHE A 72 4.40 4.69 3.43
C PHE A 72 3.08 4.30 2.76
N MET A 73 2.81 3.00 2.66
CA MET A 73 1.56 2.52 2.10
C MET A 73 0.35 2.96 2.94
N GLY A 74 0.44 2.86 4.26
CA GLY A 74 -0.60 3.31 5.19
C GLY A 74 -0.86 4.81 5.08
N ILE A 75 0.19 5.64 5.04
CA ILE A 75 0.06 7.10 4.86
C ILE A 75 -0.60 7.43 3.52
N GLY A 76 -0.16 6.78 2.44
CA GLY A 76 -0.74 6.95 1.11
C GLY A 76 -2.22 6.61 1.10
N LEU A 77 -2.63 5.49 1.71
CA LEU A 77 -4.03 5.07 1.80
C LEU A 77 -4.87 5.98 2.68
N LEU A 78 -4.38 6.39 3.85
CA LEU A 78 -5.09 7.33 4.72
C LEU A 78 -5.33 8.65 4.00
N TYR A 79 -4.32 9.15 3.28
CA TYR A 79 -4.49 10.36 2.48
C TYR A 79 -5.47 10.14 1.31
N TYR A 80 -5.40 8.99 0.64
CA TYR A 80 -6.35 8.61 -0.41
C TYR A 80 -7.80 8.65 0.09
N LEU A 81 -8.06 8.01 1.23
CA LEU A 81 -9.37 7.99 1.87
C LEU A 81 -9.81 9.39 2.29
N GLY A 82 -8.91 10.19 2.87
CA GLY A 82 -9.17 11.57 3.23
C GLY A 82 -9.62 12.42 2.03
N VAL A 83 -8.96 12.28 0.89
CA VAL A 83 -9.36 12.95 -0.37
C VAL A 83 -10.73 12.45 -0.84
N GLY A 84 -11.00 11.15 -0.75
CA GLY A 84 -12.29 10.56 -1.11
C GLY A 84 -13.45 11.09 -0.27
N VAL A 85 -13.29 11.08 1.06
CA VAL A 85 -14.30 11.59 2.00
C VAL A 85 -14.49 13.09 1.83
N TYR A 86 -13.42 13.86 1.74
CA TYR A 86 -13.49 15.32 1.57
C TYR A 86 -14.30 15.71 0.31
N ARG A 87 -14.06 15.00 -0.80
CA ARG A 87 -14.77 15.25 -2.05
C ARG A 87 -16.25 14.89 -1.97
N LYS A 88 -16.59 13.79 -1.29
CA LYS A 88 -17.99 13.38 -1.09
C LYS A 88 -18.78 14.32 -0.17
N ILE A 89 -18.10 15.01 0.75
CA ILE A 89 -18.74 16.00 1.64
C ILE A 89 -18.94 17.33 0.91
N ARG A 90 -17.99 17.72 0.05
CA ARG A 90 -17.99 19.03 -0.61
C ARG A 90 -18.81 19.08 -1.91
N TYR A 91 -19.04 17.94 -2.56
CA TYR A 91 -19.79 17.79 -3.81
C TYR A 91 -20.88 16.74 -3.65
#